data_AF-A0A074VH57-F1
#
_entry.id   AF-A0A074VH57-F1
#
_cell.length_a   1.000
_cell.length_b   1.000
_cell.length_c   1.000
_cell.angle_alpha   90.00
_cell.angle_beta   90.00
_cell.angle_gamma   90.00
#
_symmetry.space_group_name_H-M   'P 1'
#
loop_
_entity.id
_entity.type
_entity.pdbx_description
1 polymer ?
#
loop_
_entity_poly.entity_id
_entity_poly.type
_entity_poly.pdbx_seq_one_letter_code
_entity_poly.pdbx_strand_id
1 'polypeptide(L)' 'DATLSAFQFWQPKLIGAGFACQRLQEIQTEKHDIKIPYFVCEQGIVHFKLGINKLSA' A
#
# COMPACT_ATOMS: atom_id res chain seq x y z
N ASP A 1 9.53 -5.03 1.81
CA ASP A 1 9.81 -4.72 0.39
C ASP A 1 10.31 -5.89 -0.43
N ALA A 2 11.41 -6.56 -0.05
CA ALA A 2 12.03 -7.61 -0.87
C ALA A 2 11.10 -8.77 -1.31
N THR A 3 10.21 -9.22 -0.43
CA THR A 3 9.26 -10.30 -0.76
C THR A 3 8.18 -9.84 -1.73
N LEU A 4 7.68 -8.61 -1.56
CA LEU A 4 6.63 -8.07 -2.43
C LEU A 4 7.17 -7.62 -3.78
N SER A 5 8.42 -7.15 -3.85
CA SER A 5 9.07 -6.77 -5.12
C SER A 5 9.41 -7.97 -6.00
N ALA A 6 9.56 -9.16 -5.42
CA ALA A 6 9.85 -10.40 -6.14
C ALA A 6 8.64 -10.97 -6.91
N PHE A 7 7.42 -10.47 -6.67
CA PHE A 7 6.22 -10.94 -7.36
C PHE A 7 6.02 -10.22 -8.70
N GLN A 8 6.65 -10.76 -9.76
CA GLN A 8 6.47 -10.26 -11.14
C GLN A 8 5.22 -10.81 -11.85
N PHE A 9 4.79 -12.03 -11.51
CA PHE A 9 3.74 -12.74 -12.26
C PHE A 9 2.40 -12.81 -11.54
N TRP A 10 2.40 -12.61 -10.22
CA TRP A 10 1.20 -12.64 -9.40
C TRP A 10 0.99 -11.25 -8.84
N GLN A 11 -0.18 -10.67 -9.08
CA GLN A 11 -0.57 -9.36 -8.54
C GLN A 11 -1.58 -9.57 -7.40
N PRO A 12 -1.14 -10.05 -6.22
CA PRO A 12 -2.04 -10.20 -5.09
C PRO A 12 -2.60 -8.84 -4.68
N LYS A 13 -3.84 -8.83 -4.18
CA LYS A 13 -4.37 -7.64 -3.54
C LYS A 13 -3.62 -7.43 -2.23
N LEU A 14 -2.88 -6.33 -2.14
CA LEU A 14 -2.17 -5.94 -0.93
C LEU A 14 -3.12 -5.22 0.02
N ILE A 15 -3.19 -5.69 1.25
CA ILE A 15 -4.01 -5.11 2.32
C ILE A 15 -3.13 -4.99 3.55
N GLY A 16 -2.99 -3.77 4.08
CA GLY A 16 -2.38 -3.53 5.38
C GLY A 16 -3.41 -3.79 6.46
N ALA A 17 -3.01 -4.45 7.54
CA ALA A 17 -3.87 -4.66 8.71
C ALA A 17 -3.16 -4.11 9.94
N GLY A 18 -3.89 -3.36 10.77
CA GLY A 18 -3.35 -2.77 11.99
C GLY A 18 -4.42 -2.08 12.80
N PHE A 19 -4.00 -1.36 13.83
CA PHE A 19 -4.90 -0.58 14.68
C PHE A 19 -5.08 0.84 14.12
N ALA A 20 -6.25 1.45 14.36
CA ALA A 20 -6.52 2.80 13.86
C ALA A 20 -5.53 3.84 14.40
N CYS A 21 -4.94 3.62 15.59
CA CYS A 21 -3.92 4.49 16.17
C CYS A 21 -2.57 4.46 15.43
N GLN A 22 -2.31 3.44 14.61
CA GLN A 22 -1.09 3.34 13.79
C GLN A 22 -1.23 4.11 12.47
N ARG A 23 -2.43 4.62 12.16
CA ARG A 23 -2.70 5.36 10.93
C ARG A 23 -2.25 6.80 11.07
N LEU A 24 -1.39 7.23 10.15
CA LEU A 24 -0.88 8.59 10.05
C LEU A 24 -1.42 9.25 8.77
N GLN A 25 -1.46 10.58 8.75
CA GLN A 25 -1.83 11.35 7.55
C GLN A 25 -0.75 11.23 6.47
N GLU A 26 0.51 11.20 6.88
CA GLU A 26 1.68 11.07 6.02
C GLU A 26 2.76 10.26 6.75
N ILE A 27 3.54 9.50 6.00
CA ILE A 27 4.72 8.78 6.48
C ILE A 27 5.83 8.98 5.44
N GLN A 28 7.08 9.02 5.91
CA GLN A 28 8.22 9.04 5.00
C GLN A 28 8.28 7.70 4.26
N THR A 29 8.46 7.75 2.94
CA THR A 29 8.59 6.56 2.09
C THR A 29 9.86 6.63 1.28
N GLU A 30 10.56 5.50 1.20
CA GLU A 30 11.69 5.30 0.31
C GLU A 30 11.23 4.84 -1.09
N LYS A 31 12.10 5.01 -2.09
CA LYS A 31 11.75 4.65 -3.49
C LYS A 31 11.38 3.17 -3.68
N HIS A 32 11.86 2.30 -2.82
CA HIS A 32 11.64 0.86 -2.90
C HIS A 32 10.41 0.41 -2.08
N ASP A 33 9.79 1.31 -1.33
CA ASP A 33 8.60 1.00 -0.55
C ASP A 33 7.40 0.74 -1.46
N ILE A 34 6.69 -0.34 -1.17
CA ILE A 34 5.55 -0.76 -1.98
C ILE A 34 4.27 -0.17 -1.37
N LYS A 35 3.57 0.62 -2.18
CA LYS A 35 2.31 1.24 -1.78
C LYS A 35 1.20 0.20 -1.69
N ILE A 36 0.50 0.19 -0.57
CA ILE A 36 -0.63 -0.69 -0.32
C ILE A 36 -1.94 0.08 -0.56
N PRO A 37 -2.87 -0.42 -1.40
CA PRO A 37 -4.13 0.27 -1.71
C PRO A 37 -5.15 0.29 -0.58
N TYR A 38 -5.09 -0.66 0.35
CA TYR A 38 -6.09 -0.83 1.40
C TYR A 38 -5.44 -0.92 2.78
N PHE A 39 -6.08 -0.34 3.79
CA PHE A 39 -5.77 -0.57 5.19
C PHE A 39 -7.02 -0.94 5.97
N VAL A 40 -6.95 -1.99 6.78
CA VAL A 40 -8.05 -2.50 7.59
C VAL A 40 -7.69 -2.34 9.06
N CYS A 41 -8.62 -1.78 9.82
CA CYS A 41 -8.53 -1.65 11.27
C CYS A 41 -9.89 -1.88 11.94
N GLU A 42 -9.94 -1.77 13.27
CA GLU A 42 -11.15 -1.93 14.08
C GLU A 42 -12.26 -0.91 13.75
N GLN A 43 -11.93 0.17 13.05
CA GLN A 43 -12.88 1.19 12.59
C GLN A 43 -13.40 0.95 11.16
N GLY A 44 -12.89 -0.05 10.44
CA GLY A 44 -13.30 -0.41 9.09
C GLY A 44 -12.17 -0.43 8.06
N ILE A 45 -12.55 -0.26 6.78
CA ILE A 45 -11.64 -0.36 5.63
C ILE A 45 -11.36 1.04 5.05
N VAL A 46 -10.09 1.41 4.99
CA VAL A 46 -9.59 2.64 4.36
C VAL A 46 -9.06 2.33 2.96
N HIS A 47 -9.45 3.16 2.00
CA HIS A 47 -9.04 3.06 0.60
C HIS A 47 -8.08 4.20 0.28
N PHE A 48 -6.83 3.88 -0.06
CA PHE A 48 -5.84 4.89 -0.47
C PHE A 48 -5.93 5.13 -1.97
N LYS A 49 -5.94 6.40 -2.38
CA LYS A 49 -5.83 6.77 -3.80
C LYS A 49 -4.39 6.53 -4.24
N LEU A 50 -4.15 5.44 -4.98
CA LEU A 50 -2.90 5.27 -5.72
C LEU A 50 -2.86 6.34 -6.82
N GLY A 51 -1.96 7.31 -6.68
CA GLY A 51 -1.66 8.25 -7.77
C GLY A 51 -1.27 7.46 -9.02
N ILE A 52 -2.08 7.58 -10.06
CA ILE A 52 -1.85 6.91 -11.35
C ILE A 52 -0.66 7.60 -12.01
N ASN A 53 0.56 7.11 -11.80
CA ASN A 53 1.65 7.43 -12.71
C ASN A 53 1.40 6.67 -14.02
N LYS A 54 0.72 7.34 -14.97
CA LYS A 54 0.71 6.91 -16.37
C LYS A 54 2.16 6.86 -16.85
N LEU A 55 2.73 5.67 -16.95
CA LEU A 55 3.86 5.43 -17.83
C LEU A 55 3.29 5.43 -19.26
N SER A 56 3.47 6.53 -19.98
CA SER A 56 3.32 6.54 -21.44
C SER A 56 4.43 5.67 -22.02
N ALA A 57 4.03 4.69 -22.83
CA ALA A 57 4.90 3.95 -23.74
C ALA A 57 5.51 4.87 -24.80
#